data_AF-A0A952UXC3-F1
#
_entry.id   AF-A0A952UXC3-F1
#
_cell.length_a   1.000
_cell.length_b   1.000
_cell.length_c   1.000
_cell.angle_alpha   90.00
_cell.angle_beta   90.00
_cell.angle_gamma   90.00
#
_symmetry.space_group_name_H-M   'P 1'
#
loop_
_entity.id
_entity.type
_entity.pdbx_description
1 polymer ?
#
loop_
_entity_poly.entity_id
_entity_poly.type
_entity_poly.pdbx_seq_one_letter_code
_entity_poly.pdbx_strand_id
1 'polypeptide(L)'
;MKLPDGVRVVKGEAIEGVKVIPLRRIPDERGTILHVMSSKDPHFQQFGEIYCSTVYEGVIKGWHKHREMTLNYACLHGRVKCALYDDRPASPTKGSLMEVYLGPDCYSLLVIPPEVWNGFKGMSDPMAMIANCCTHAHDPSRSERLDPHSSTIPYDWARKDH
;
A
#
# COMPACT_ATOMS: atom_id res chain seq x y z
N MET A 1 -7.17 -18.05 -9.18
CA MET A 1 -7.66 -17.53 -7.88
C MET A 1 -8.22 -16.13 -8.11
N LYS A 2 -9.37 -15.77 -7.54
CA LYS A 2 -9.95 -14.43 -7.69
C LYS A 2 -9.16 -13.45 -6.83
N LEU A 3 -8.82 -12.29 -7.38
CA LEU A 3 -8.18 -11.21 -6.61
C LEU A 3 -9.15 -10.65 -5.57
N PRO A 4 -8.67 -10.17 -4.40
CA PRO A 4 -9.51 -9.46 -3.45
C PRO A 4 -10.13 -8.20 -4.05
N ASP A 5 -11.23 -7.74 -3.48
CA ASP A 5 -11.85 -6.48 -3.88
C ASP A 5 -10.87 -5.31 -3.70
N GLY A 6 -10.96 -4.33 -4.61
CA GLY A 6 -10.05 -3.18 -4.63
C GLY A 6 -8.66 -3.48 -5.18
N VAL A 7 -8.37 -4.71 -5.64
CA VAL A 7 -7.08 -5.08 -6.27
C VAL A 7 -7.22 -5.19 -7.79
N ARG A 8 -6.30 -4.55 -8.51
CA ARG A 8 -6.21 -4.65 -9.96
C ARG A 8 -4.77 -4.91 -10.39
N VAL A 9 -4.54 -5.94 -11.20
CA VAL A 9 -3.29 -6.09 -11.94
C VAL A 9 -3.39 -5.24 -13.19
N VAL A 10 -2.54 -4.22 -13.29
CA VAL A 10 -2.49 -3.28 -14.42
C VAL A 10 -1.65 -3.84 -15.56
N LYS A 11 -0.56 -4.55 -15.22
CA LYS A 11 0.35 -5.21 -16.16
C LYS A 11 0.96 -6.44 -15.50
N GLY A 12 1.13 -7.53 -16.25
CA GLY A 12 1.77 -8.75 -15.76
C GLY A 12 0.84 -9.56 -14.87
N GLU A 13 1.35 -10.01 -13.73
CA GLU A 13 0.65 -10.85 -12.76
C GLU A 13 0.54 -10.19 -11.39
N ALA A 14 -0.13 -10.84 -10.44
CA ALA A 14 -0.12 -10.39 -9.05
C ALA A 14 1.29 -10.52 -8.48
N ILE A 15 1.87 -9.42 -8.00
CA ILE A 15 3.24 -9.32 -7.52
C ILE A 15 3.49 -10.32 -6.39
N GLU A 16 4.53 -11.14 -6.55
CA GLU A 16 4.93 -12.15 -5.59
C GLU A 16 5.24 -11.53 -4.22
N GLY A 17 4.58 -12.06 -3.18
CA GLY A 17 4.77 -11.64 -1.79
C GLY A 17 3.90 -10.45 -1.37
N VAL A 18 3.29 -9.72 -2.30
CA VAL A 18 2.27 -8.71 -1.96
C VAL A 18 1.00 -9.44 -1.51
N LYS A 19 0.42 -9.00 -0.38
CA LYS A 19 -0.84 -9.56 0.14
C LYS A 19 -1.83 -8.44 0.40
N VAL A 20 -3.09 -8.67 0.06
CA VAL A 20 -4.22 -7.79 0.42
C VAL A 20 -5.19 -8.60 1.25
N ILE A 21 -5.33 -8.22 2.51
CA ILE A 21 -6.01 -9.02 3.54
C ILE A 21 -7.17 -8.20 4.09
N PRO A 22 -8.44 -8.61 3.92
CA PRO A 22 -9.56 -7.91 4.51
C PRO A 22 -9.42 -7.76 6.03
N LEU A 23 -9.63 -6.55 6.53
CA LEU A 23 -9.53 -6.23 7.95
C LEU A 23 -10.90 -6.18 8.61
N ARG A 24 -10.94 -6.49 9.91
CA ARG A 24 -12.17 -6.50 10.68
C ARG A 24 -12.56 -5.08 11.11
N ARG A 25 -13.83 -4.73 10.90
CA ARG A 25 -14.48 -3.53 11.41
C ARG A 25 -15.61 -3.95 12.36
N ILE A 26 -15.72 -3.28 13.50
CA ILE A 26 -16.76 -3.58 14.50
C ILE A 26 -17.49 -2.27 14.83
N PRO A 27 -18.59 -1.96 14.12
CA PRO A 27 -19.39 -0.76 14.38
C PRO A 27 -20.33 -0.97 15.58
N ASP A 28 -20.57 0.11 16.33
CA ASP A 28 -21.65 0.24 17.32
C ASP A 28 -22.16 1.69 17.38
N GLU A 29 -23.10 2.00 18.27
CA GLU A 29 -23.71 3.34 18.41
C GLU A 29 -22.72 4.46 18.77
N ARG A 30 -21.49 4.11 19.21
CA ARG A 30 -20.47 5.07 19.66
C ARG A 30 -19.38 5.29 18.61
N GLY A 31 -19.34 4.47 17.56
CA GLY A 31 -18.33 4.56 16.50
C GLY A 31 -17.98 3.21 15.88
N THR A 32 -16.72 3.04 15.48
CA THR A 32 -16.25 1.78 14.88
C THR A 32 -14.85 1.46 15.35
N ILE A 33 -14.65 0.23 15.83
CA ILE A 33 -13.31 -0.32 16.07
C ILE A 33 -12.74 -0.81 14.74
N LEU A 34 -11.53 -0.35 14.42
CA LEU A 34 -10.81 -0.67 13.20
C LEU A 34 -9.56 -1.50 13.55
N HIS A 35 -9.59 -2.81 13.29
CA HIS A 35 -8.41 -3.65 13.49
C HIS A 35 -7.39 -3.39 12.37
N VAL A 36 -6.14 -3.11 12.74
CA VAL A 36 -5.05 -2.87 11.77
C VAL A 36 -4.08 -4.04 11.72
N MET A 37 -3.47 -4.40 12.86
CA MET A 37 -2.51 -5.50 12.93
C MET A 37 -2.42 -6.05 14.36
N SER A 38 -2.23 -7.35 14.49
CA SER A 38 -2.03 -8.07 15.74
C SER A 38 -0.81 -8.98 15.64
N SER A 39 -0.09 -9.16 16.74
CA SER A 39 0.99 -10.16 16.82
C SER A 39 0.52 -11.61 16.65
N LYS A 40 -0.80 -11.85 16.71
CA LYS A 40 -1.43 -13.16 16.49
C LYS A 40 -1.77 -13.40 15.02
N ASP A 41 -1.68 -12.39 14.16
CA ASP A 41 -2.05 -12.53 12.76
C ASP A 41 -1.03 -13.42 12.03
N PRO A 42 -1.44 -14.33 11.14
CA PRO A 42 -0.51 -15.24 10.45
C PRO A 42 0.45 -14.52 9.48
N HIS A 43 0.18 -13.26 9.17
CA HIS A 43 1.03 -12.41 8.34
C HIS A 43 1.90 -11.45 9.17
N PHE A 44 1.75 -11.43 10.50
CA PHE A 44 2.63 -10.68 11.38
C PHE A 44 4.04 -11.29 11.36
N GLN A 45 5.05 -10.44 11.26
CA GLN A 45 6.45 -10.87 11.28
C GLN A 45 7.14 -10.37 12.56
N GLN A 46 7.21 -9.04 12.71
CA GLN A 46 7.78 -8.34 13.86
C GLN A 46 7.27 -6.89 13.85
N PHE A 47 7.52 -6.17 14.93
CA PHE A 47 7.17 -4.75 15.05
C PHE A 47 8.45 -3.91 15.14
N GLY A 48 8.57 -2.91 14.26
CA GLY A 48 9.62 -1.91 14.33
C GLY A 48 9.06 -0.53 14.67
N GLU A 49 8.10 -0.06 13.88
CA GLU A 49 7.51 1.27 14.04
C GLU A 49 6.09 1.31 13.48
N ILE A 50 5.27 2.22 14.01
CA ILE A 50 4.02 2.63 13.39
C ILE A 50 4.00 4.14 13.21
N TYR A 51 3.64 4.58 12.01
CA TYR A 51 3.39 5.99 11.73
C TYR A 51 2.16 6.17 10.85
N CYS A 52 1.59 7.36 10.90
CA CYS A 52 0.49 7.76 10.02
C CYS A 52 0.97 8.80 9.02
N SER A 53 0.54 8.66 7.76
CA SER A 53 0.80 9.61 6.68
C SER A 53 -0.52 10.11 6.14
N THR A 54 -0.73 11.43 6.17
CA THR A 54 -1.85 12.08 5.48
C THR A 54 -1.47 12.44 4.05
N VAL A 55 -2.43 12.47 3.13
CA VAL A 55 -2.22 12.89 1.74
C VAL A 55 -3.46 13.63 1.26
N TYR A 56 -3.26 14.83 0.72
CA TYR A 56 -4.36 15.62 0.16
C TYR A 56 -4.91 14.98 -1.12
N GLU A 57 -6.15 15.32 -1.47
CA GLU A 57 -6.76 14.85 -2.72
C GLU A 57 -5.86 15.18 -3.92
N GLY A 58 -5.66 14.20 -4.81
CA GLY A 58 -4.88 14.36 -6.03
C GLY A 58 -3.36 14.28 -5.84
N VAL A 59 -2.84 14.49 -4.63
CA VAL A 59 -1.41 14.45 -4.33
C VAL A 59 -0.89 13.02 -4.30
N ILE A 60 0.32 12.81 -4.84
CA ILE A 60 1.00 11.52 -4.91
C ILE A 60 2.17 11.51 -3.93
N LYS A 61 2.33 10.41 -3.18
CA LYS A 61 3.50 10.10 -2.37
C LYS A 61 4.12 8.80 -2.87
N GLY A 62 5.34 8.88 -3.38
CA GLY A 62 6.04 7.78 -4.02
C GLY A 62 6.93 8.34 -5.14
N TRP A 63 7.69 7.50 -5.84
CA TRP A 63 7.88 6.09 -5.55
C TRP A 63 8.87 5.89 -4.41
N HIS A 64 8.61 4.90 -3.56
CA HIS A 64 9.49 4.48 -2.48
C HIS A 64 9.81 2.99 -2.61
N LYS A 65 11.04 2.59 -2.30
CA LYS A 65 11.44 1.19 -2.18
C LYS A 65 12.30 1.04 -0.93
N HIS A 66 11.97 0.07 -0.09
CA HIS A 66 12.73 -0.23 1.12
C HIS A 66 13.47 -1.55 0.97
N ARG A 67 14.73 -1.59 1.43
CA ARG A 67 15.59 -2.77 1.24
C ARG A 67 15.25 -3.96 2.13
N GLU A 68 14.85 -3.68 3.37
CA GLU A 68 14.67 -4.71 4.41
C GLU A 68 13.26 -4.68 5.03
N MET A 69 12.58 -3.53 4.94
CA MET A 69 11.31 -3.28 5.61
C MET A 69 10.13 -3.86 4.83
N THR A 70 9.29 -4.65 5.52
CA THR A 70 7.94 -4.95 5.05
C THR A 70 7.01 -3.85 5.54
N LEU A 71 6.24 -3.27 4.62
CA LEU A 71 5.24 -2.25 4.91
C LEU A 71 3.88 -2.93 5.09
N ASN A 72 3.09 -2.46 6.07
CA ASN A 72 1.73 -2.94 6.30
C ASN A 72 0.80 -1.73 6.33
N TYR A 73 0.25 -1.40 5.17
CA TYR A 73 -0.61 -0.23 4.97
C TYR A 73 -2.07 -0.55 5.25
N ALA A 74 -2.71 0.29 6.07
CA ALA A 74 -4.16 0.35 6.23
C ALA A 74 -4.62 1.81 6.12
N CYS A 75 -5.67 2.06 5.35
CA CYS A 75 -6.26 3.40 5.25
C CYS A 75 -7.28 3.60 6.38
N LEU A 76 -7.00 4.53 7.29
CA LEU A 76 -7.83 4.81 8.47
C LEU A 76 -8.87 5.91 8.22
N HIS A 77 -8.60 6.78 7.25
CA HIS A 77 -9.50 7.89 6.89
C HIS A 77 -9.36 8.20 5.39
N GLY A 78 -10.48 8.56 4.75
CA GLY A 78 -10.52 8.84 3.32
C GLY A 78 -10.24 7.60 2.47
N ARG A 79 -9.70 7.80 1.26
CA ARG A 79 -9.38 6.75 0.31
C ARG A 79 -8.04 7.02 -0.35
N VAL A 80 -7.30 5.96 -0.64
CA VAL A 80 -6.04 6.03 -1.39
C VAL A 80 -6.03 5.02 -2.52
N LYS A 81 -5.39 5.40 -3.63
CA LYS A 81 -4.98 4.48 -4.68
C LYS A 81 -3.50 4.18 -4.51
N CYS A 82 -3.16 3.00 -4.02
CA CYS A 82 -1.80 2.51 -3.98
C CYS A 82 -1.41 1.95 -5.35
N ALA A 83 -0.18 2.20 -5.78
CA ALA A 83 0.44 1.58 -6.93
C ALA A 83 1.69 0.85 -6.50
N LEU A 84 1.92 -0.34 -7.06
CA LEU A 84 3.05 -1.21 -6.77
C LEU A 84 3.72 -1.63 -8.08
N TYR A 85 5.05 -1.68 -8.07
CA TYR A 85 5.84 -2.15 -9.20
C TYR A 85 6.94 -3.10 -8.72
N ASP A 86 7.03 -4.25 -9.38
CA ASP A 86 8.04 -5.25 -9.09
C ASP A 86 9.20 -5.15 -10.07
N ASP A 87 10.35 -4.63 -9.63
CA ASP A 87 11.58 -4.59 -10.44
C ASP A 87 12.65 -5.58 -9.95
N ARG A 88 12.29 -6.48 -9.02
CA ARG A 88 13.24 -7.41 -8.42
C ARG A 88 13.81 -8.33 -9.52
N PRO A 89 15.14 -8.36 -9.75
CA PRO A 89 15.73 -9.05 -10.90
C PRO A 89 15.40 -10.54 -11.00
N ALA A 90 15.29 -11.23 -9.87
CA ALA A 90 15.01 -12.66 -9.80
C ALA A 90 13.52 -12.98 -9.53
N SER A 91 12.65 -11.97 -9.46
CA SER A 91 11.23 -12.19 -9.19
C SER A 91 10.53 -12.79 -10.42
N PRO A 92 9.68 -13.82 -10.24
CA PRO A 92 8.83 -14.35 -11.30
C PRO A 92 7.82 -13.31 -11.80
N THR A 93 7.53 -12.28 -11.00
CA THR A 93 6.57 -11.21 -11.32
C THR A 93 7.25 -9.90 -11.71
N LYS A 94 8.54 -9.93 -12.04
CA LYS A 94 9.29 -8.74 -12.49
C LYS A 94 8.58 -8.05 -13.66
N GLY A 95 8.46 -6.73 -13.60
CA GLY A 95 7.77 -5.89 -14.57
C GLY A 95 6.26 -5.78 -14.34
N SER A 96 5.70 -6.43 -13.32
CA SER A 96 4.28 -6.36 -13.00
C SER A 96 3.91 -5.07 -12.28
N LEU A 97 2.72 -4.55 -12.59
CA LEU A 97 2.12 -3.38 -11.96
C LEU A 97 0.79 -3.76 -11.32
N MET A 98 0.59 -3.34 -10.08
CA MET A 98 -0.67 -3.51 -9.36
C MET A 98 -1.18 -2.19 -8.82
N GLU A 99 -2.49 -2.02 -8.87
CA GLU A 99 -3.23 -1.01 -8.11
C GLU A 99 -3.97 -1.69 -6.95
N VAL A 100 -3.94 -1.05 -5.79
CA VAL A 100 -4.73 -1.46 -4.61
C VAL A 100 -5.42 -0.23 -4.05
N TYR A 101 -6.74 -0.29 -3.96
CA TYR A 101 -7.57 0.77 -3.39
C TYR A 101 -7.86 0.45 -1.93
N LEU A 102 -7.47 1.35 -1.03
CA LEU A 102 -7.71 1.22 0.41
C LEU A 102 -8.61 2.35 0.89
N GLY A 103 -9.52 2.02 1.81
CA GLY A 103 -10.44 2.98 2.41
C GLY A 103 -11.66 2.28 3.02
N PRO A 104 -12.73 3.00 3.38
CA PRO A 104 -13.92 2.43 4.01
C PRO A 104 -14.58 1.30 3.20
N ASP A 105 -14.59 1.41 1.87
CA ASP A 105 -15.22 0.42 0.97
C ASP A 105 -14.36 -0.83 0.76
N CYS A 106 -13.05 -0.70 0.98
CA CYS A 106 -12.06 -1.76 0.83
C CYS A 106 -11.09 -1.69 2.01
N TYR A 107 -11.63 -1.95 3.21
CA TYR A 107 -10.83 -1.89 4.44
C TYR A 107 -10.00 -3.16 4.58
N SER A 108 -8.77 -3.06 4.10
CA SER A 108 -7.82 -4.17 4.00
C SER A 108 -6.43 -3.73 4.44
N LEU A 109 -5.61 -4.70 4.86
CA LEU A 109 -4.18 -4.56 5.06
C LEU A 109 -3.47 -4.88 3.75
N LEU A 110 -2.72 -3.92 3.23
CA LEU A 110 -1.80 -4.12 2.13
C LEU A 110 -0.40 -4.40 2.71
N VAL A 111 0.05 -5.64 2.56
CA VAL A 111 1.40 -6.09 2.92
C VAL A 111 2.30 -5.97 1.70
N ILE A 112 3.36 -5.18 1.80
CA ILE A 112 4.31 -4.91 0.72
C ILE A 112 5.68 -5.45 1.17
N PRO A 113 6.22 -6.49 0.52
CA PRO A 113 7.53 -7.03 0.88
C PRO A 113 8.65 -6.05 0.50
N PRO A 114 9.87 -6.25 1.03
CA PRO A 114 11.02 -5.45 0.65
C PRO A 114 11.29 -5.50 -0.85
N GLU A 115 11.99 -4.48 -1.34
CA GLU A 115 12.41 -4.32 -2.73
C GLU A 115 11.27 -4.13 -3.76
N VAL A 116 10.01 -4.05 -3.33
CA VAL A 116 8.88 -3.64 -4.18
C VAL A 116 8.71 -2.13 -4.15
N TRP A 117 8.71 -1.51 -5.32
CA TRP A 117 8.40 -0.09 -5.46
C TRP A 117 6.93 0.15 -5.13
N ASN A 118 6.65 1.16 -4.32
CA ASN A 118 5.29 1.54 -3.97
C ASN A 118 5.09 3.05 -3.90
N GLY A 119 3.85 3.47 -4.07
CA GLY A 119 3.40 4.82 -3.82
C GLY A 119 1.89 4.85 -3.65
N PHE A 120 1.34 5.99 -3.25
CA PHE A 120 -0.10 6.16 -3.15
C PHE A 120 -0.54 7.59 -3.49
N LYS A 121 -1.73 7.70 -4.07
CA LYS A 121 -2.42 8.96 -4.38
C LYS A 121 -3.61 9.14 -3.46
N GLY A 122 -3.77 10.34 -2.91
CA GLY A 122 -4.96 10.73 -2.15
C GLY A 122 -6.19 10.84 -3.04
N MET A 123 -7.31 10.27 -2.61
CA MET A 123 -8.57 10.20 -3.36
C MET A 123 -9.76 10.79 -2.57
N SER A 124 -9.51 11.54 -1.50
CA SER A 124 -10.55 12.11 -0.66
C SER A 124 -10.18 13.51 -0.18
N ASP A 125 -11.19 14.38 -0.18
CA ASP A 125 -11.14 15.72 0.41
C ASP A 125 -11.51 15.66 1.91
N PRO A 126 -10.83 16.40 2.80
CA PRO A 126 -9.62 17.18 2.51
C PRO A 126 -8.38 16.31 2.34
N MET A 127 -8.37 15.10 2.92
CA MET A 127 -7.23 14.19 2.88
C MET A 127 -7.63 12.73 3.09
N ALA A 128 -6.70 11.83 2.79
CA ALA A 128 -6.71 10.45 3.27
C ALA A 128 -5.55 10.20 4.24
N MET A 129 -5.70 9.23 5.13
CA MET A 129 -4.70 8.84 6.12
C MET A 129 -4.39 7.35 6.01
N ILE A 130 -3.12 7.02 5.84
CA ILE A 130 -2.59 5.65 5.89
C ILE A 130 -1.81 5.46 7.19
N ALA A 131 -2.12 4.41 7.93
CA ALA A 131 -1.22 3.86 8.93
C ALA A 131 -0.29 2.83 8.28
N ASN A 132 1.00 2.93 8.56
CA ASN A 132 1.98 1.92 8.21
C ASN A 132 2.55 1.31 9.49
N CYS A 133 2.28 0.03 9.74
CA CYS A 133 2.88 -0.70 10.85
C CYS A 133 4.02 -1.58 10.31
N CYS A 134 5.23 -1.04 10.27
CA CYS A 134 6.35 -1.67 9.55
C CYS A 134 7.23 -2.54 10.45
N THR A 135 7.90 -3.51 9.81
CA THR A 135 8.74 -4.49 10.52
C THR A 135 10.03 -3.91 11.08
N HIS A 136 10.47 -2.74 10.61
CA HIS A 136 11.68 -2.07 11.09
C HIS A 136 11.35 -0.60 11.36
N ALA A 137 12.13 0.05 12.24
CA ALA A 137 12.09 1.50 12.37
C ALA A 137 12.58 2.17 11.07
N HIS A 138 12.03 3.32 10.73
CA HIS A 138 12.40 4.01 9.51
C HIS A 138 13.88 4.43 9.51
N ASP A 139 14.64 3.91 8.54
CA ASP A 139 15.99 4.37 8.20
C ASP A 139 15.98 4.89 6.75
N PRO A 140 16.12 6.21 6.53
CA PRO A 140 16.09 6.79 5.20
C PRO A 140 17.28 6.32 4.33
N SER A 141 18.41 5.96 4.92
CA SER A 141 19.60 5.45 4.19
C SER A 141 19.36 4.06 3.57
N ARG A 142 18.32 3.36 4.03
CA ARG A 142 17.89 2.03 3.57
C ARG A 142 16.69 2.10 2.63
N SER A 143 16.40 3.28 2.09
CA SER A 143 15.31 3.51 1.15
C SER A 143 15.77 4.21 -0.12
N GLU A 144 15.14 3.86 -1.23
CA GLU A 144 15.32 4.51 -2.52
C GLU A 144 14.04 5.26 -2.87
N ARG A 145 14.19 6.37 -3.59
CA ARG A 145 13.09 7.21 -4.05
C ARG A 145 13.21 7.50 -5.53
N LEU A 146 12.07 7.58 -6.21
CA LEU A 146 11.99 8.09 -7.58
C LEU A 146 10.86 9.12 -7.67
N ASP A 147 11.04 10.09 -8.57
CA ASP A 147 9.96 11.01 -8.93
C ASP A 147 8.76 10.21 -9.46
N PRO A 148 7.55 10.37 -8.90
CA PRO A 148 6.37 9.63 -9.33
C PRO A 148 5.95 9.94 -10.77
N HIS A 149 6.45 11.03 -11.35
CA HIS A 149 6.22 11.45 -12.74
C HIS A 149 7.38 11.10 -13.68
N SER A 150 8.45 10.48 -13.18
CA SER A 150 9.52 9.98 -14.05
C SER A 150 9.07 8.77 -14.87
N SER A 151 9.70 8.56 -16.02
CA SER A 151 9.42 7.42 -16.91
C SER A 151 10.09 6.10 -16.48
N THR A 152 10.84 6.09 -15.37
CA THR A 152 11.55 4.90 -14.87
C THR A 152 10.60 3.76 -14.55
N ILE A 153 9.45 4.06 -13.92
CA ILE A 153 8.37 3.10 -13.69
C ILE A 153 7.24 3.45 -14.66
N PRO A 154 6.82 2.51 -15.55
CA PRO A 154 5.88 2.81 -16.62
C PRO A 154 4.43 2.84 -16.12
N TYR A 155 4.12 3.76 -15.21
CA TYR A 155 2.81 3.89 -14.58
C TYR A 155 2.30 5.32 -14.62
N ASP A 156 1.04 5.46 -15.01
CA ASP A 156 0.33 6.73 -15.10
C ASP A 156 -0.58 6.94 -13.88
N TRP A 157 -0.32 8.01 -13.13
CA TRP A 157 -1.10 8.42 -11.96
C TRP A 157 -2.38 9.19 -12.31
N ALA A 158 -2.60 9.53 -13.58
CA ALA A 158 -3.80 10.21 -14.03
C ALA A 158 -5.08 9.43 -13.70
N ARG A 159 -6.17 10.17 -13.51
CA ARG A 159 -7.50 9.58 -13.39
C ARG A 159 -7.92 9.09 -14.77
N LYS A 160 -8.48 7.88 -14.84
CA LYS A 160 -9.05 7.33 -16.07
C LYS A 160 -10.55 7.61 -16.11
N ASP A 161 -10.92 8.62 -16.89
CA ASP A 161 -12.31 8.91 -17.24
C ASP A 161 -12.67 7.99 -18.42
N HIS A 162 -13.33 6.88 -18.12
CA HIS A 162 -13.75 5.87 -19.09
C HIS A 162 -15.26 5.82 -19.18
#